data_AF-A0A6P6A8T5-F1
#
_entry.id   AF-A0A6P6A8T5-F1
#
_cell.length_a   1.000
_cell.length_b   1.000
_cell.length_c   1.000
_cell.angle_alpha   90.00
_cell.angle_beta   90.00
_cell.angle_gamma   90.00
#
_symmetry.space_group_name_H-M   'P 1'
#
loop_
_entity.id
_entity.type
_entity.pdbx_description
1 polymer ?
#
loop_
_entity_poly.entity_id
_entity_poly.type
_entity_poly.pdbx_seq_one_letter_code
_entity_poly.pdbx_strand_id
1 'polypeptide(L)'
;MTSFKLYLFFSFLFFFLQPSKGYEICRTRCGPVPIRFPFQIISSLPENRCGYPGFTVLCENETQNILTFPSGEFRIESIDYLWQLISISDPSNCTAKRLLQGFDYLNTPFQPLYARNFTFLNCTSDPLIFLSTGVSPIPCLSSESYSVVALPNDRYNVSNILSCSEIATFLYPSLRADDSSDSW
;
A
#
# COMPACT_ATOMS: atom_id res chain seq x y z
N MET A 1 56.67 -18.99 27.24
CA MET A 1 55.80 -18.81 26.06
C MET A 1 54.70 -19.85 26.20
N THR A 2 53.42 -19.57 26.40
CA THR A 2 52.56 -18.44 26.04
C THR A 2 51.31 -18.52 26.92
N SER A 3 50.93 -17.39 27.52
CA SER A 3 49.71 -17.25 28.34
C SER A 3 48.51 -17.06 27.41
N PHE A 4 47.57 -18.00 27.41
CA PHE A 4 46.29 -17.89 26.69
C PHE A 4 45.35 -17.00 27.53
N LYS A 5 45.40 -15.68 27.29
CA LYS A 5 44.40 -14.74 27.83
C LYS A 5 43.10 -14.92 27.06
N LEU A 6 42.15 -15.65 27.63
CA LEU A 6 40.77 -15.71 27.16
C LEU A 6 40.08 -14.37 27.49
N TYR A 7 40.12 -13.42 26.56
CA TYR A 7 39.35 -12.18 26.68
C TYR A 7 37.87 -12.51 26.40
N LEU A 8 37.09 -12.79 27.44
CA LEU A 8 35.65 -12.68 27.39
C LEU A 8 35.30 -11.20 27.24
N PHE A 9 35.28 -10.70 26.01
CA PHE A 9 34.62 -9.44 25.70
C PHE A 9 33.13 -9.74 25.84
N PHE A 10 32.62 -9.61 27.08
CA PHE A 10 31.20 -9.68 27.37
C PHE A 10 30.57 -8.48 26.64
N SER A 11 30.20 -8.70 25.38
CA SER A 11 29.36 -7.78 24.61
C SER A 11 27.97 -7.82 25.24
N PHE A 12 27.84 -7.23 26.44
CA PHE A 12 26.54 -6.91 26.97
C PHE A 12 25.99 -5.80 26.07
N LEU A 13 25.16 -6.20 25.11
CA LEU A 13 24.27 -5.28 24.41
C LEU A 13 23.28 -4.75 25.45
N PHE A 14 23.65 -3.65 26.12
CA PHE A 14 22.76 -2.93 27.00
C PHE A 14 21.79 -2.12 26.14
N PHE A 15 20.59 -2.66 25.94
CA PHE A 15 19.49 -1.91 25.36
C PHE A 15 18.80 -1.11 26.45
N PHE A 16 18.84 0.21 26.35
CA PHE A 16 18.01 1.06 27.18
C PHE A 16 16.55 0.87 26.78
N LEU A 17 15.76 0.30 27.67
CA LEU A 17 14.30 0.32 27.56
C LEU A 17 13.86 1.77 27.77
N GLN A 18 13.42 2.43 26.71
CA GLN A 18 12.78 3.74 26.86
C GLN A 18 11.43 3.53 27.58
N PRO A 19 11.21 4.18 28.74
CA PRO A 19 9.93 4.10 29.43
C PRO A 19 8.85 4.74 28.56
N SER A 20 7.87 3.93 28.13
CA SER A 20 6.65 4.44 27.53
C SER A 20 5.81 5.11 28.61
N LYS A 21 5.66 6.44 28.53
CA LYS A 21 4.59 7.15 29.26
C LYS A 21 3.42 7.31 28.29
N GLY A 22 2.28 6.71 28.59
CA GLY A 22 1.04 6.97 27.85
C GLY A 22 0.52 8.37 28.19
N TYR A 23 0.11 9.13 27.18
CA TYR A 23 -0.67 10.34 27.41
C TYR A 23 -2.16 9.96 27.55
N GLU A 24 -2.87 10.53 28.50
CA GLU A 24 -4.20 10.03 28.90
C GLU A 24 -5.32 10.24 27.87
N ILE A 25 -5.16 11.12 26.86
CA ILE A 25 -6.22 11.38 25.87
C ILE A 25 -5.65 11.46 24.46
N CYS A 26 -5.86 10.40 23.68
CA CYS A 26 -5.53 10.35 22.26
C CYS A 26 -6.73 10.78 21.41
N ARG A 27 -6.49 11.56 20.36
CA ARG A 27 -7.51 11.79 19.33
C ARG A 27 -7.74 10.49 18.58
N THR A 28 -8.94 9.93 18.72
CA THR A 28 -9.32 8.63 18.12
C THR A 28 -10.23 8.77 16.91
N ARG A 29 -10.55 10.00 16.48
CA ARG A 29 -11.43 10.26 15.34
C ARG A 29 -11.04 11.50 14.56
N CYS A 30 -11.12 11.37 13.26
CA CYS A 30 -11.17 12.44 12.26
C CYS A 30 -12.10 11.92 11.17
N GLY A 31 -13.22 12.61 10.93
CA GLY A 31 -14.27 12.05 10.07
C GLY A 31 -14.86 10.69 10.56
N PRO A 32 -15.36 9.86 9.63
CA PRO A 32 -16.17 8.68 9.97
C PRO A 32 -15.33 7.46 10.38
N VAL A 33 -14.07 7.38 9.94
CA VAL A 33 -13.21 6.22 10.22
C VAL A 33 -12.59 6.37 11.63
N PRO A 34 -12.83 5.42 12.55
CA PRO A 34 -12.21 5.45 13.86
C PRO A 34 -10.71 5.13 13.77
N ILE A 35 -9.89 5.91 14.47
CA ILE A 35 -8.44 5.75 14.57
C ILE A 35 -8.08 5.19 15.95
N ARG A 36 -7.37 4.05 15.96
CA ARG A 36 -6.91 3.34 17.15
C ARG A 36 -5.50 2.82 16.89
N PHE A 37 -4.81 2.44 17.96
CA PHE A 37 -3.52 1.76 17.86
C PHE A 37 -3.57 0.62 16.82
N PRO A 38 -2.58 0.50 15.92
CA PRO A 38 -1.29 1.22 15.89
C PRO A 38 -1.34 2.62 15.27
N PHE A 39 -2.47 3.04 14.68
CA PHE A 39 -2.61 4.32 14.03
C PHE A 39 -2.71 5.48 15.03
N GLN A 40 -2.13 6.62 14.65
CA GLN A 40 -2.26 7.88 15.40
C GLN A 40 -2.53 9.04 14.47
N ILE A 41 -3.38 9.96 14.92
CA ILE A 41 -3.60 11.23 14.24
C ILE A 41 -2.50 12.20 14.66
N ILE A 42 -1.79 12.83 13.71
CA ILE A 42 -0.94 13.97 14.05
C ILE A 42 -1.86 15.14 14.42
N SER A 43 -1.87 15.50 15.69
CA SER A 43 -2.26 16.84 16.14
C SER A 43 -1.00 17.65 16.45
N SER A 44 -1.10 18.97 16.39
CA SER A 44 -0.03 19.96 16.51
C SER A 44 0.66 20.05 17.89
N LEU A 45 0.64 18.98 18.70
CA LEU A 45 1.31 18.91 20.00
C LEU A 45 2.52 17.95 20.00
N PRO A 46 3.52 18.19 20.86
CA PRO A 46 4.91 17.83 20.53
C PRO A 46 5.29 16.35 20.62
N GLU A 47 4.44 15.46 21.15
CA GLU A 47 4.81 14.05 21.32
C GLU A 47 3.59 13.13 21.18
N ASN A 48 3.25 12.76 19.94
CA ASN A 48 2.19 11.80 19.66
C ASN A 48 2.65 10.39 20.07
N ARG A 49 2.29 9.97 21.28
CA ARG A 49 2.47 8.60 21.82
C ARG A 49 1.20 7.75 21.68
N CYS A 50 0.37 8.11 20.70
CA CYS A 50 -0.94 7.51 20.49
C CYS A 50 -0.91 6.31 19.52
N GLY A 51 0.23 6.06 18.90
CA GLY A 51 0.40 5.02 17.90
C GLY A 51 1.86 4.63 17.72
N TYR A 52 2.11 3.88 16.66
CA TYR A 52 3.42 3.33 16.32
C TYR A 52 4.05 4.13 15.16
N PRO A 53 5.39 4.33 15.15
CA PRO A 53 6.08 4.97 14.04
C PRO A 53 5.72 4.33 12.70
N GLY A 54 5.40 5.15 11.70
CA GLY A 54 4.96 4.69 10.37
C GLY A 54 3.44 4.46 10.21
N PHE A 55 2.65 4.48 11.28
CA PHE A 55 1.18 4.40 11.24
C PHE A 55 0.54 5.78 11.47
N THR A 56 1.08 6.77 10.80
CA THR A 56 0.74 8.17 11.06
C THR A 56 -0.35 8.62 10.10
N VAL A 57 -1.44 9.15 10.66
CA VAL A 57 -2.61 9.63 9.93
C VAL A 57 -2.68 11.14 10.03
N LEU A 58 -2.74 11.81 8.89
CA LEU A 58 -3.04 13.23 8.81
C LEU A 58 -4.56 13.41 8.76
N CYS A 59 -5.06 14.40 9.49
CA CYS A 59 -6.47 14.75 9.49
C CYS A 59 -6.66 16.02 8.66
N GLU A 60 -7.11 15.86 7.42
CA GLU A 60 -7.36 16.97 6.51
C GLU A 60 -8.82 17.43 6.64
N ASN A 61 -9.02 18.75 6.72
CA ASN A 61 -10.34 19.40 6.81
C ASN A 61 -11.27 18.78 7.87
N GLU A 62 -10.70 18.28 8.97
CA GLU A 62 -11.37 17.60 10.10
C GLU A 62 -12.19 16.35 9.75
N THR A 63 -12.16 15.91 8.50
CA THR A 63 -13.10 14.92 7.95
C THR A 63 -12.42 13.83 7.15
N GLN A 64 -11.17 14.03 6.72
CA GLN A 64 -10.47 13.11 5.83
C GLN A 64 -9.23 12.57 6.54
N ASN A 65 -9.13 11.24 6.62
CA ASN A 65 -7.95 10.56 7.12
C ASN A 65 -7.02 10.27 5.96
N ILE A 66 -5.82 10.84 6.00
CA ILE A 66 -4.80 10.69 4.99
C ILE A 66 -3.63 9.91 5.56
N LEU A 67 -3.19 8.89 4.84
CA LEU A 67 -2.00 8.11 5.13
C LEU A 67 -0.91 8.51 4.15
N THR A 68 0.26 8.87 4.67
CA THR A 68 1.40 9.25 3.84
C THR A 68 2.33 8.07 3.62
N PHE A 69 2.57 7.73 2.37
CA PHE A 69 3.61 6.83 1.92
C PHE A 69 4.77 7.65 1.30
N PRO A 70 5.98 7.08 1.14
CA PRO A 70 7.06 7.75 0.42
C PRO A 70 6.68 8.23 -0.99
N SER A 71 5.74 7.53 -1.63
CA SER A 71 5.20 7.81 -2.96
C SER A 71 4.02 8.80 -2.98
N GLY A 72 3.62 9.33 -1.83
CA GLY A 72 2.57 10.33 -1.70
C GLY A 72 1.45 9.95 -0.74
N GLU A 73 0.40 10.75 -0.77
CA GLU A 73 -0.73 10.68 0.14
C GLU A 73 -1.88 9.85 -0.41
N PHE A 74 -2.47 9.04 0.48
CA PHE A 74 -3.60 8.16 0.18
C PHE A 74 -4.72 8.40 1.19
N ARG A 75 -5.96 8.35 0.72
CA ARG A 75 -7.13 8.44 1.59
C ARG A 75 -7.38 7.07 2.23
N ILE A 76 -7.66 7.06 3.53
CA ILE A 76 -8.11 5.86 4.23
C ILE A 76 -9.61 5.69 4.00
N GLU A 77 -10.00 4.60 3.35
CA GLU A 77 -11.40 4.25 3.13
C GLU A 77 -11.98 3.49 4.33
N SER A 78 -11.22 2.53 4.84
CA SER A 78 -11.63 1.74 6.01
C SER A 78 -10.43 1.12 6.72
N ILE A 79 -10.62 0.83 8.01
CA ILE A 79 -9.66 0.07 8.81
C ILE A 79 -10.44 -1.03 9.52
N ASP A 80 -10.12 -2.27 9.20
CA ASP A 80 -10.57 -3.44 9.93
C ASP A 80 -9.51 -3.83 10.96
N TYR A 81 -9.77 -3.50 12.22
CA TYR A 81 -8.85 -3.80 13.33
C TYR A 81 -8.83 -5.28 13.71
N LEU A 82 -9.86 -6.05 13.35
CA LEU A 82 -9.93 -7.48 13.65
C LEU A 82 -9.03 -8.26 12.69
N TRP A 83 -9.15 -7.96 11.40
CA TRP A 83 -8.34 -8.59 10.35
C TRP A 83 -7.01 -7.87 10.08
N GLN A 84 -6.76 -6.75 10.77
CA GLN A 84 -5.59 -5.89 10.58
C GLN A 84 -5.44 -5.42 9.13
N LEU A 85 -6.57 -5.12 8.49
CA LEU A 85 -6.63 -4.72 7.09
C LEU A 85 -6.94 -3.22 6.99
N ILE A 86 -6.18 -2.52 6.15
CA ILE A 86 -6.47 -1.14 5.78
C ILE A 86 -6.79 -1.08 4.28
N SER A 87 -7.88 -0.39 3.96
CA SER A 87 -8.23 -0.05 2.58
C SER A 87 -7.90 1.41 2.32
N ILE A 88 -7.15 1.66 1.25
CA ILE A 88 -6.74 3.00 0.83
C ILE A 88 -7.13 3.27 -0.62
N SER A 89 -7.35 4.54 -0.93
CA SER A 89 -7.60 5.01 -2.29
C SER A 89 -6.70 6.18 -2.64
N ASP A 90 -6.39 6.33 -3.92
CA ASP A 90 -5.76 7.55 -4.42
C ASP A 90 -6.77 8.71 -4.42
N PRO A 91 -6.45 9.89 -3.86
CA PRO A 91 -7.34 11.05 -3.88
C PRO A 91 -7.74 11.51 -5.29
N SER A 92 -6.96 11.19 -6.31
CA SER A 92 -7.30 11.46 -7.73
C SER A 92 -8.09 10.32 -8.38
N ASN A 93 -8.57 9.34 -7.60
CA ASN A 93 -9.29 8.15 -8.02
C ASN A 93 -8.55 7.32 -9.09
N CYS A 94 -7.22 7.23 -8.99
CA CYS A 94 -6.43 6.42 -9.90
C CYS A 94 -5.23 5.75 -9.21
N THR A 95 -5.50 4.75 -8.38
CA THR A 95 -4.47 3.96 -7.67
C THR A 95 -3.51 3.28 -8.65
N ALA A 96 -4.02 2.80 -9.80
CA ALA A 96 -3.20 2.22 -10.86
C ALA A 96 -2.12 3.20 -11.38
N LYS A 97 -2.42 4.50 -11.49
CA LYS A 97 -1.43 5.51 -11.88
C LYS A 97 -0.36 5.71 -10.81
N ARG A 98 -0.70 5.58 -9.53
CA ARG A 98 0.27 5.64 -8.43
C ARG A 98 1.29 4.51 -8.52
N LEU A 99 0.89 3.31 -8.93
CA LEU A 99 1.82 2.21 -9.19
C LEU A 99 2.83 2.57 -10.28
N LEU A 100 2.37 3.13 -11.40
CA LEU A 100 3.24 3.62 -12.48
C LEU A 100 4.19 4.75 -12.03
N GLN A 101 3.80 5.53 -11.01
CA GLN A 101 4.61 6.61 -10.44
C GLN A 101 5.57 6.15 -9.33
N GLY A 102 5.65 4.85 -9.06
CA GLY A 102 6.59 4.28 -8.08
C GLY A 102 6.01 4.11 -6.68
N PHE A 103 4.68 3.95 -6.53
CA PHE A 103 4.12 3.47 -5.26
C PHE A 103 4.70 2.11 -4.90
N ASP A 104 5.34 2.06 -3.72
CA ASP A 104 5.93 0.85 -3.17
C ASP A 104 5.66 0.78 -1.66
N TYR A 105 4.97 -0.29 -1.25
CA TYR A 105 4.66 -0.58 0.14
C TYR A 105 5.77 -1.38 0.85
N LEU A 106 6.74 -1.95 0.12
CA LEU A 106 7.78 -2.83 0.67
C LEU A 106 8.63 -2.15 1.74
N ASN A 107 8.76 -0.83 1.69
CA ASN A 107 9.51 -0.02 2.65
C ASN A 107 8.62 0.60 3.75
N THR A 108 7.40 0.12 3.91
CA THR A 108 6.45 0.59 4.92
C THR A 108 6.06 -0.52 5.90
N PRO A 109 5.45 -0.20 7.04
CA PRO A 109 4.93 -1.22 7.96
C PRO A 109 3.77 -2.05 7.41
N PHE A 110 3.23 -1.68 6.24
CA PHE A 110 2.08 -2.34 5.63
C PHE A 110 2.54 -3.50 4.75
N GLN A 111 2.04 -4.70 5.06
CA GLN A 111 2.31 -5.90 4.29
C GLN A 111 1.00 -6.47 3.76
N PRO A 112 0.96 -6.88 2.48
CA PRO A 112 -0.23 -7.45 1.89
C PRO A 112 -0.46 -8.87 2.42
N LEU A 113 -1.74 -9.27 2.55
CA LEU A 113 -2.10 -10.65 2.88
C LEU A 113 -1.69 -11.62 1.77
N TYR A 114 -1.94 -11.22 0.52
CA TYR A 114 -1.49 -11.91 -0.69
C TYR A 114 -0.92 -10.89 -1.66
N ALA A 115 0.06 -11.30 -2.45
CA ALA A 115 0.66 -10.46 -3.47
C ALA A 115 0.84 -11.24 -4.76
N ARG A 116 0.52 -10.61 -5.89
CA ARG A 116 0.62 -11.24 -7.21
C ARG A 116 1.20 -10.27 -8.22
N ASN A 117 2.01 -10.79 -9.15
CA ASN A 117 2.54 -9.98 -10.24
C ASN A 117 1.47 -9.72 -11.29
N PHE A 118 1.22 -8.44 -11.55
CA PHE A 118 0.39 -7.95 -12.63
C PHE A 118 1.22 -7.13 -13.59
N THR A 119 0.99 -7.34 -14.88
CA THR A 119 1.60 -6.59 -15.96
C THR A 119 0.57 -5.64 -16.54
N PHE A 120 0.92 -4.35 -16.58
CA PHE A 120 0.13 -3.35 -17.27
C PHE A 120 0.47 -3.37 -18.76
N LEU A 121 -0.55 -3.43 -19.60
CA LEU A 121 -0.44 -3.51 -21.03
C LEU A 121 -1.19 -2.34 -21.67
N ASN A 122 -0.58 -1.71 -22.67
CA ASN A 122 -1.20 -0.71 -23.51
C ASN A 122 -1.64 -1.35 -24.82
N CYS A 123 -2.95 -1.44 -25.04
CA CYS A 123 -3.57 -2.04 -26.20
C CYS A 123 -4.26 -0.96 -27.04
N THR A 124 -4.41 -1.22 -28.35
CA THR A 124 -5.34 -0.42 -29.17
C THR A 124 -6.73 -0.50 -28.56
N SER A 125 -7.47 0.61 -28.56
CA SER A 125 -8.85 0.63 -28.06
C SER A 125 -9.71 -0.36 -28.85
N ASP A 126 -10.12 -1.44 -28.20
CA ASP A 126 -10.95 -2.49 -28.78
C ASP A 126 -12.06 -2.87 -27.79
N PRO A 127 -13.35 -2.69 -28.16
CA PRO A 127 -14.49 -3.12 -27.34
C PRO A 127 -14.46 -4.61 -26.94
N LEU A 128 -13.70 -5.43 -27.66
CA LEU A 128 -13.59 -6.86 -27.44
C LEU A 128 -12.53 -7.25 -26.38
N ILE A 129 -11.80 -6.28 -25.81
CA ILE A 129 -10.78 -6.55 -24.77
C ILE A 129 -11.39 -7.32 -23.59
N PHE A 130 -12.55 -6.89 -23.10
CA PHE A 130 -13.22 -7.60 -22.01
C PHE A 130 -13.66 -9.01 -22.43
N LEU A 131 -14.17 -9.18 -23.65
CA LEU A 131 -14.65 -10.48 -24.14
C LEU A 131 -13.52 -11.49 -24.37
N SER A 132 -12.34 -11.01 -24.72
CA SER A 132 -11.16 -11.85 -24.99
C SER A 132 -10.35 -12.18 -23.74
N THR A 133 -10.29 -11.27 -22.76
CA THR A 133 -9.43 -11.43 -21.57
C THR A 133 -10.20 -11.67 -20.27
N GLY A 134 -11.48 -11.32 -20.23
CA GLY A 134 -12.27 -11.22 -19.00
C GLY A 134 -11.88 -10.03 -18.11
N VAL A 135 -11.06 -9.09 -18.60
CA VAL A 135 -10.54 -7.95 -17.83
C VAL A 135 -11.01 -6.64 -18.43
N SER A 136 -11.45 -5.72 -17.56
CA SER A 136 -11.87 -4.38 -17.96
C SER A 136 -10.67 -3.43 -18.07
N PRO A 137 -10.64 -2.53 -19.06
CA PRO A 137 -9.65 -1.46 -19.11
C PRO A 137 -9.70 -0.58 -17.86
N ILE A 138 -8.53 -0.15 -17.41
CA ILE A 138 -8.35 0.78 -16.29
C ILE A 138 -8.76 2.17 -16.78
N PRO A 139 -9.91 2.72 -16.34
CA PRO A 139 -10.49 3.90 -16.97
C PRO A 139 -9.58 5.14 -16.87
N CYS A 140 -8.95 5.33 -15.72
CA CYS A 140 -8.11 6.50 -15.44
C CYS A 140 -6.73 6.47 -16.13
N LEU A 141 -6.38 5.35 -16.77
CA LEU A 141 -5.19 5.18 -17.60
C LEU A 141 -5.51 4.98 -19.09
N SER A 142 -6.80 4.88 -19.44
CA SER A 142 -7.24 4.60 -20.81
C SER A 142 -7.76 5.88 -21.48
N SER A 143 -7.90 5.84 -22.81
CA SER A 143 -8.50 6.91 -23.60
C SER A 143 -9.34 6.33 -24.74
N GLU A 144 -9.83 7.19 -25.64
CA GLU A 144 -10.59 6.75 -26.81
C GLU A 144 -9.73 5.92 -27.79
N SER A 145 -8.43 6.20 -27.89
CA SER A 145 -7.54 5.56 -28.88
C SER A 145 -6.78 4.36 -28.34
N TYR A 146 -6.65 4.22 -27.02
CA TYR A 146 -5.94 3.11 -26.39
C TYR A 146 -6.56 2.70 -25.06
N SER A 147 -6.41 1.42 -24.72
CA SER A 147 -6.91 0.83 -23.50
C SER A 147 -5.75 0.24 -22.70
N VAL A 148 -5.65 0.64 -21.43
CA VAL A 148 -4.67 0.06 -20.51
C VAL A 148 -5.35 -1.01 -19.67
N VAL A 149 -4.82 -2.23 -19.67
CA VAL A 149 -5.32 -3.36 -18.87
C VAL A 149 -4.24 -3.89 -17.94
N ALA A 150 -4.66 -4.52 -16.84
CA ALA A 150 -3.76 -5.25 -15.94
C ALA A 150 -4.04 -6.75 -16.04
N LEU A 151 -3.06 -7.53 -16.50
CA LEU A 151 -3.16 -8.98 -16.54
C LEU A 151 -2.21 -9.61 -15.53
N PRO A 152 -2.63 -10.66 -14.81
CA PRO A 152 -1.69 -11.42 -13.99
C PRO A 152 -0.72 -12.19 -14.90
N ASN A 153 0.51 -12.37 -14.45
CA ASN A 153 1.61 -12.85 -15.31
C ASN A 153 1.37 -14.26 -15.91
N ASP A 154 0.56 -15.10 -15.27
CA ASP A 154 0.15 -16.42 -15.79
C ASP A 154 -0.84 -16.33 -16.97
N ARG A 155 -1.48 -15.18 -17.19
CA ARG A 155 -2.36 -14.90 -18.35
C ARG A 155 -1.65 -14.13 -19.47
N TYR A 156 -0.33 -13.91 -19.37
CA TYR A 156 0.43 -13.11 -20.33
C TYR A 156 0.28 -13.58 -21.78
N ASN A 157 0.08 -14.88 -22.04
CA ASN A 157 -0.08 -15.40 -23.40
C ASN A 157 -1.26 -14.78 -24.18
N VAL A 158 -2.26 -14.20 -23.50
CA VAL A 158 -3.41 -13.54 -24.14
C VAL A 158 -3.01 -12.18 -24.76
N SER A 159 -1.95 -11.53 -24.27
CA SER A 159 -1.50 -10.22 -24.79
C SER A 159 -1.00 -10.29 -26.24
N ASN A 160 -0.40 -11.43 -26.62
CA ASN A 160 0.03 -11.71 -27.99
C ASN A 160 -1.14 -11.73 -29.00
N ILE A 161 -2.38 -11.89 -28.53
CA ILE A 161 -3.59 -11.95 -29.37
C ILE A 161 -4.12 -10.54 -29.68
N LEU A 162 -3.82 -9.53 -28.85
CA LEU A 162 -4.53 -8.24 -28.82
C LEU A 162 -3.71 -7.02 -29.30
N SER A 163 -2.56 -7.22 -29.95
CA SER A 163 -1.67 -6.11 -30.36
C SER A 163 -1.35 -5.15 -29.21
N CYS A 164 -1.04 -5.69 -28.04
CA CYS A 164 -0.71 -4.90 -26.86
C CYS A 164 0.81 -4.77 -26.68
N SER A 165 1.24 -3.69 -26.02
CA SER A 165 2.62 -3.46 -25.61
C SER A 165 2.72 -3.42 -24.09
N GLU A 166 3.79 -4.00 -23.55
CA GLU A 166 4.04 -3.98 -22.11
C GLU A 166 4.49 -2.61 -21.62
N ILE A 167 3.88 -2.14 -20.52
CA ILE A 167 4.26 -0.90 -19.84
C ILE A 167 5.22 -1.22 -18.69
N ALA A 168 4.75 -2.01 -17.73
CA ALA A 168 5.49 -2.37 -16.52
C ALA A 168 4.80 -3.51 -15.77
N THR A 169 5.57 -4.20 -14.92
CA THR A 169 5.07 -5.25 -14.03
C THR A 169 5.23 -4.84 -12.57
N PHE A 170 4.19 -5.05 -11.76
CA PHE A 170 4.13 -4.67 -10.35
C PHE A 170 3.66 -5.83 -9.48
N LEU A 171 4.14 -5.86 -8.23
CA LEU A 171 3.66 -6.78 -7.21
C LEU A 171 2.44 -6.17 -6.51
N TYR A 172 1.24 -6.54 -6.95
CA TYR A 172 -0.01 -5.96 -6.48
C TYR A 172 -0.53 -6.64 -5.19
N PRO A 173 -0.90 -5.88 -4.14
CA PRO A 173 -1.62 -6.37 -2.97
C PRO A 173 -3.02 -6.90 -3.31
N SER A 174 -3.39 -8.08 -2.84
CA SER A 174 -4.75 -8.61 -2.96
C SER A 174 -5.28 -9.16 -1.63
N LEU A 175 -6.61 -9.13 -1.51
CA LEU A 175 -7.34 -9.69 -0.37
C LEU A 175 -7.53 -11.21 -0.48
N ARG A 176 -7.36 -11.77 -1.68
CA ARG A 176 -7.50 -13.20 -1.94
C ARG A 176 -6.34 -13.72 -2.78
N ALA A 177 -6.05 -15.01 -2.66
CA ALA A 177 -5.00 -15.65 -3.44
C ALA A 177 -5.32 -15.74 -4.95
N ASP A 178 -6.60 -15.69 -5.35
CA ASP A 178 -7.05 -15.99 -6.73
C ASP A 178 -7.98 -14.92 -7.34
N ASP A 179 -7.98 -13.69 -6.80
CA ASP A 179 -8.84 -12.65 -7.39
C ASP A 179 -8.24 -12.15 -8.72
N SER A 180 -8.82 -12.60 -9.83
CA SER A 180 -8.57 -12.03 -11.17
C SER A 180 -9.49 -10.84 -11.48
N SER A 181 -10.34 -10.44 -10.53
CA SER A 181 -11.39 -9.45 -10.71
C SER A 181 -11.25 -8.21 -9.80
N ASP A 182 -10.00 -7.80 -9.52
CA ASP A 182 -9.80 -6.55 -8.83
C ASP A 182 -10.27 -5.38 -9.71
N SER A 183 -11.19 -4.59 -9.17
CA SER A 183 -11.65 -3.32 -9.74
C SER A 183 -10.54 -2.28 -9.58
N TRP A 184 -9.84 -2.00 -10.68
CA TRP A 184 -8.76 -1.01 -10.77
C TRP A 184 -9.27 0.42 -10.85
#